data_AF-A0A530Z0U5-F1
#
_entry.id   AF-A0A530Z0U5-F1
#
_cell.length_a   1.000
_cell.length_b   1.000
_cell.length_c   1.000
_cell.angle_alpha   90.00
_cell.angle_beta   90.00
_cell.angle_gamma   90.00
#
_symmetry.space_group_name_H-M   'P 1'
#
loop_
_entity.id
_entity.type
_entity.pdbx_description
1 polymer ?
#
loop_
_entity_poly.entity_id
_entity_poly.type
_entity_poly.pdbx_seq_one_letter_code
_entity_poly.pdbx_strand_id
1 'polypeptide(L)' 'MARYSAFSIFRNALSGQKNWQRAWRAAEPKPSYDVIVIGGGGHGLATAFYLAENHGIRNVAVLEKGYIGGGNVGRNTTVI' A
#
# COMPACT_ATOMS: atom_id res chain seq x y z
N MET A 1 -0.57 -4.08 -11.52
CA MET A 1 -0.47 -4.92 -10.30
C MET A 1 -0.49 -6.37 -10.73
N ALA A 2 0.30 -7.23 -10.07
CA ALA A 2 0.25 -8.66 -10.36
C ALA A 2 -1.16 -9.18 -10.13
N ARG A 3 -1.73 -9.89 -11.11
CA ARG A 3 -3.06 -10.48 -10.96
C ARG A 3 -2.95 -11.74 -10.11
N TYR A 4 -3.54 -11.71 -8.93
CA TYR A 4 -3.63 -12.88 -8.06
C TYR A 4 -4.57 -13.93 -8.68
N SER A 5 -4.10 -15.17 -8.73
CA SER A 5 -4.83 -16.34 -9.22
C SER A 5 -4.25 -17.63 -8.60
N ALA A 6 -5.02 -18.72 -8.63
CA ALA A 6 -4.54 -20.02 -8.14
C ALA A 6 -3.21 -20.43 -8.82
N PHE A 7 -3.13 -20.25 -10.14
CA PHE A 7 -1.92 -20.55 -10.92
C PHE A 7 -0.73 -19.68 -10.51
N SER A 8 -0.93 -18.35 -10.35
CA SER A 8 0.16 -17.46 -9.92
C SER A 8 0.64 -17.78 -8.51
N ILE A 9 -0.26 -18.17 -7.60
CA ILE A 9 0.10 -18.60 -6.24
C ILE A 9 0.94 -19.87 -6.29
N PHE A 10 0.49 -20.90 -7.01
CA PHE A 10 1.22 -22.17 -7.16
C PHE A 10 2.62 -21.94 -7.74
N ARG A 11 2.71 -21.18 -8.85
CA ARG A 11 4.00 -20.86 -9.48
C ARG A 11 4.94 -20.09 -8.55
N ASN A 12 4.43 -19.11 -7.80
CA ASN A 12 5.26 -18.34 -6.87
C ASN A 12 5.67 -19.17 -5.64
N ALA A 13 4.83 -20.10 -5.17
CA ALA A 13 5.18 -21.04 -4.12
C ALA A 13 6.38 -21.91 -4.51
N LEU A 14 6.38 -22.45 -5.74
CA LEU A 14 7.52 -23.22 -6.26
C LEU A 14 8.81 -22.40 -6.36
N SER A 15 8.72 -21.08 -6.54
CA SER A 15 9.87 -20.18 -6.57
C SER A 15 10.34 -19.69 -5.19
N GLY A 16 9.73 -20.17 -4.11
CA GLY A 16 10.03 -19.70 -2.75
C GLY A 16 9.61 -18.25 -2.49
N GLN A 17 8.49 -17.80 -3.07
CA GLN A 17 7.93 -16.45 -2.93
C GLN A 17 8.83 -15.31 -3.46
N LYS A 18 9.77 -15.60 -4.37
CA LYS A 18 10.73 -14.60 -4.87
C LYS A 18 10.22 -13.77 -6.06
N ASN A 19 9.23 -14.27 -6.80
CA ASN A 19 8.82 -13.71 -8.09
C ASN A 19 7.59 -12.81 -8.03
N TRP A 20 7.22 -12.30 -6.84
CA TRP A 20 6.13 -11.35 -6.72
C TRP A 20 6.51 -9.97 -7.25
N GLN A 21 5.65 -9.40 -8.09
CA GLN A 21 5.74 -7.97 -8.42
C GLN A 21 5.42 -7.15 -7.15
N ARG A 22 6.18 -6.07 -6.91
CA ARG A 22 5.89 -5.16 -5.80
C ARG A 22 4.48 -4.59 -5.93
N ALA A 23 3.74 -4.60 -4.82
CA ALA A 23 2.38 -4.07 -4.77
C ALA A 23 2.32 -2.55 -4.97
N TRP A 24 3.37 -1.84 -4.55
CA TRP A 24 3.55 -0.41 -4.75
C TRP A 24 4.95 -0.10 -5.28
N ARG A 25 5.07 1.02 -5.99
CA ARG A 25 6.37 1.55 -6.44
C ARG A 25 7.18 2.04 -5.24
N ALA A 26 8.50 1.81 -5.28
CA ALA A 26 9.42 2.50 -4.38
C ALA A 26 9.75 3.85 -5.02
N ALA A 27 9.04 4.91 -4.62
CA ALA A 27 9.23 6.25 -5.15
C ALA A 27 10.01 7.11 -4.16
N GLU A 28 10.95 7.91 -4.68
CA GLU A 28 11.55 8.98 -3.90
C GLU A 28 10.52 10.10 -3.64
N PRO A 29 10.55 10.75 -2.46
CA PRO A 29 9.70 11.90 -2.19
C PRO A 29 9.96 13.04 -3.19
N LYS A 30 8.88 13.61 -3.73
CA LYS A 30 8.94 14.85 -4.51
C LYS A 30 9.20 16.04 -3.58
N PRO A 31 9.68 17.18 -4.11
CA PRO A 31 9.84 18.40 -3.34
C PRO A 31 8.55 18.94 -2.72
N SER A 32 7.39 18.65 -3.31
CA SER A 32 6.09 19.13 -2.84
C SER A 32 4.93 18.19 -3.20
N TYR A 33 3.88 18.28 -2.38
CA TYR A 33 2.61 17.56 -2.51
C TYR A 33 1.46 18.47 -2.09
N ASP A 34 0.27 18.22 -2.62
CA ASP A 34 -0.93 18.97 -2.21
C ASP A 34 -1.35 18.55 -0.79
N VAL A 35 -1.16 17.25 -0.48
CA VAL A 35 -1.43 16.66 0.83
C VAL A 35 -0.32 15.68 1.19
N ILE A 36 0.12 15.71 2.46
CA ILE A 36 1.00 14.70 3.05
C ILE A 36 0.24 14.01 4.19
N VAL A 37 0.12 12.69 4.11
CA VAL A 37 -0.45 11.83 5.14
C VAL A 37 0.70 11.16 5.90
N ILE A 38 0.74 11.34 7.21
CA ILE A 38 1.75 10.71 8.08
C ILE A 38 1.15 9.44 8.70
N GLY A 39 1.73 8.29 8.36
CA GLY A 39 1.32 6.96 8.79
C GLY A 39 0.77 6.10 7.65
N GLY A 40 1.48 5.03 7.30
CA GLY A 40 1.11 4.05 6.28
C GLY A 40 0.24 2.91 6.81
N GLY A 41 -0.63 3.20 7.78
CA GLY A 41 -1.63 2.27 8.30
C GLY A 41 -2.92 2.27 7.50
N GLY A 42 -3.91 1.48 7.93
CA GLY A 42 -5.21 1.36 7.24
C GLY A 42 -5.90 2.71 7.03
N HIS A 43 -5.97 3.55 8.08
CA HIS A 43 -6.56 4.89 7.97
C HIS A 43 -5.80 5.80 7.02
N GLY A 44 -4.46 5.87 7.10
CA GLY A 44 -3.68 6.75 6.23
C GLY A 44 -3.78 6.38 4.75
N LEU A 45 -3.75 5.08 4.44
CA LEU A 45 -3.96 4.58 3.08
C LEU A 45 -5.39 4.83 2.59
N ALA A 46 -6.40 4.60 3.43
CA ALA A 46 -7.79 4.88 3.09
C ALA A 46 -8.03 6.38 2.84
N THR A 47 -7.45 7.25 3.66
CA THR A 47 -7.50 8.70 3.46
C THR A 47 -6.92 9.10 2.11
N ALA A 48 -5.72 8.63 1.77
CA ALA A 48 -5.10 8.92 0.47
C ALA A 48 -5.94 8.39 -0.71
N PHE A 49 -6.54 7.22 -0.56
CA PHE A 49 -7.46 6.65 -1.55
C PHE A 49 -8.69 7.55 -1.75
N TYR A 50 -9.39 7.92 -0.69
CA TYR A 50 -10.61 8.72 -0.79
C TYR A 50 -10.35 10.18 -1.19
N LEU A 51 -9.18 10.74 -0.87
CA LEU A 51 -8.74 12.03 -1.44
C LEU A 51 -8.67 11.97 -2.98
N ALA A 52 -8.10 10.89 -3.52
CA ALA A 52 -7.98 10.71 -4.96
C ALA A 52 -9.32 10.38 -5.64
N GLU A 53 -10.10 9.48 -5.03
CA GLU A 53 -11.35 8.96 -5.61
C GLU A 53 -12.51 9.96 -5.49
N ASN A 54 -12.76 10.49 -4.29
CA ASN A 54 -13.94 11.29 -4.02
C ASN A 54 -13.70 12.79 -4.23
N HIS A 55 -12.45 13.24 -4.07
CA HIS A 55 -12.10 14.66 -4.10
C HIS A 55 -11.18 15.05 -5.27
N GLY A 56 -10.73 14.08 -6.08
CA GLY A 56 -9.84 14.34 -7.22
C GLY A 56 -8.42 14.80 -6.85
N ILE A 57 -8.07 14.79 -5.55
CA ILE A 57 -6.75 15.20 -5.06
C ILE A 57 -5.79 14.02 -5.20
N ARG A 58 -4.96 14.04 -6.25
CA ARG A 58 -4.11 12.90 -6.64
C ARG A 58 -2.63 13.09 -6.35
N ASN A 59 -2.19 14.32 -6.06
CA ASN A 59 -0.80 14.60 -5.68
C ASN A 59 -0.63 14.45 -4.16
N VAL A 60 -0.76 13.22 -3.67
CA VAL A 60 -0.71 12.88 -2.24
C VAL A 60 0.53 12.03 -1.93
N ALA A 61 1.22 12.34 -0.84
CA ALA A 61 2.25 11.48 -0.25
C ALA A 61 1.71 10.78 0.99
N VAL A 62 1.99 9.48 1.13
CA VAL A 62 1.82 8.75 2.39
C VAL A 62 3.21 8.39 2.90
N LEU A 63 3.58 8.90 4.08
CA LEU A 63 4.89 8.68 4.67
C LEU A 63 4.76 7.71 5.85
N GLU A 64 5.55 6.64 5.83
CA GLU A 64 5.60 5.63 6.88
C GLU A 64 7.05 5.50 7.36
N LYS A 65 7.25 5.42 8.67
CA LYS A 65 8.58 5.26 9.29
C LYS A 65 9.14 3.86 9.03
N GLY A 66 8.28 2.85 9.04
CA GLY A 66 8.65 1.44 8.87
C GLY A 66 8.11 0.83 7.58
N TYR A 67 7.55 -0.38 7.70
CA TYR A 67 6.87 -1.06 6.60
C TYR A 67 5.39 -0.67 6.58
N ILE A 68 4.87 -0.41 5.38
CA ILE A 68 3.44 -0.16 5.14
C ILE A 68 2.62 -1.29 5.76
N GLY A 69 1.60 -0.92 6.53
CA GLY A 69 0.73 -1.88 7.21
C GLY A 69 1.29 -2.48 8.50
N GLY A 70 2.49 -2.10 8.95
CA GLY A 70 3.14 -2.73 10.11
C GLY A 70 2.63 -2.38 11.49
N GLY A 71 1.80 -1.35 11.58
CA GLY A 71 1.10 -0.96 12.80
C GLY A 71 -0.12 -1.84 13.08
N ASN A 72 -1.13 -1.26 13.75
CA ASN A 72 -2.34 -1.96 14.18
C ASN A 72 -3.15 -2.58 13.04
N VAL A 73 -3.04 -2.04 11.81
CA VAL A 73 -3.72 -2.61 10.64
C VAL A 73 -3.22 -4.02 10.29
N GLY A 74 -1.97 -4.36 10.61
CA GLY A 74 -1.43 -5.72 10.46
C GLY A 74 -1.57 -6.59 11.71
N ARG A 75 -2.22 -6.11 12.79
CA ARG A 75 -2.22 -6.72 14.13
C ARG A 75 -3.60 -6.80 14.78
N ASN A 76 -4.66 -6.50 14.06
CA ASN A 76 -6.03 -6.56 14.57
C ASN A 76 -6.61 -7.97 14.44
N THR A 77 -7.72 -8.22 15.12
CA THR A 77 -8.47 -9.49 15.08
C THR A 77 -9.50 -9.55 13.94
N THR A 78 -9.46 -8.60 13.01
CA THR A 78 -10.24 -8.58 11.77
C THR A 78 -11.76 -8.63 11.95
N VAL A 79 -12.28 -8.24 13.11
CA VAL A 79 -13.72 -8.04 13.30
C VAL A 79 -14.12 -6.79 12.51
N ILE A 80 -14.99 -6.99 11.52
CA ILE A 80 -15.53 -5.96 10.62
C ILE A 80 -17.03 -5.82 10.88
#